data_AF-A0A5J4NCK1-F1
#
_entry.id   AF-A0A5J4NCK1-F1
#
_cell.length_a   1.000
_cell.length_b   1.000
_cell.length_c   1.000
_cell.angle_alpha   90.00
_cell.angle_beta   90.00
_cell.angle_gamma   90.00
#
_symmetry.space_group_name_H-M   'P 1'
#
loop_
_entity.id
_entity.type
_entity.pdbx_description
1 polymer ?
#
loop_
_entity_poly.entity_id
_entity_poly.type
_entity_poly.pdbx_seq_one_letter_code
_entity_poly.pdbx_strand_id
1 'polypeptide(L)'
;MECMDLLCSQASGNSRSNGTGCHPCRNPFTDEDKSNWIAYIDIIERNWEADLEPFAYYSRLRTHPSCCTAIKGSSCRLRLIKEPQRDPKNFYDLTCVDPQRLPPLLCDNAANLRCCTEDHCNIPSMAELDLLRKEPSSNFQLIVIFVLAAFCLLLCGILSVCCLRLR
;
A
#
# COMPACT_ATOMS: atom_id res chain seq x y z
N MET A 1 -5.89 -19.10 -14.97
CA MET A 1 -5.49 -18.32 -13.82
C MET A 1 -5.31 -16.87 -14.23
N GLU A 2 -5.92 -15.97 -13.50
CA GLU A 2 -5.82 -14.53 -13.66
C GLU A 2 -5.24 -13.91 -12.38
N CYS A 3 -4.21 -13.09 -12.49
CA CYS A 3 -3.59 -12.41 -11.34
C CYS A 3 -3.83 -10.92 -11.42
N MET A 4 -3.86 -10.26 -10.27
CA MET A 4 -3.88 -8.80 -10.21
C MET A 4 -2.54 -8.23 -10.66
N ASP A 5 -2.58 -7.09 -11.35
CA ASP A 5 -1.41 -6.30 -11.73
C ASP A 5 -1.65 -4.83 -11.39
N LEU A 6 -0.82 -4.29 -10.48
CA LEU A 6 -0.99 -2.94 -9.95
C LEU A 6 -0.47 -1.86 -10.90
N LEU A 7 0.59 -2.16 -11.67
CA LEU A 7 1.36 -1.16 -12.42
C LEU A 7 1.30 -1.43 -13.92
N CYS A 8 0.08 -1.45 -14.44
CA CYS A 8 -0.17 -1.56 -15.88
C CYS A 8 0.08 -0.22 -16.58
N SER A 9 1.24 -0.09 -17.23
CA SER A 9 1.51 1.01 -18.16
C SER A 9 0.77 0.77 -19.48
N GLN A 10 -0.24 1.58 -19.79
CA GLN A 10 -0.85 1.59 -21.14
C GLN A 10 0.17 1.97 -22.25
N ALA A 11 1.33 2.53 -21.89
CA ALA A 11 2.38 2.92 -22.83
C ALA A 11 3.38 1.80 -23.14
N SER A 12 3.25 0.61 -22.54
CA SER A 12 4.14 -0.51 -22.83
C SER A 12 3.61 -1.40 -23.96
N GLY A 13 3.46 -0.81 -25.14
CA GLY A 13 3.71 -1.55 -26.40
C GLY A 13 5.17 -2.00 -26.52
N ASN A 14 6.04 -1.60 -25.58
CA ASN A 14 7.47 -1.92 -25.53
C ASN A 14 7.92 -2.58 -24.22
N SER A 15 7.04 -3.24 -23.46
CA SER A 15 7.53 -4.20 -22.46
C SER A 15 7.93 -5.47 -23.20
N ARG A 16 9.24 -5.71 -23.28
CA ARG A 16 9.86 -6.94 -23.79
C ARG A 16 9.41 -8.13 -22.93
N SER A 17 8.18 -8.57 -23.12
CA SER A 17 7.52 -9.72 -22.51
C SER A 17 6.60 -10.35 -23.54
N ASN A 18 7.10 -11.33 -24.29
CA ASN A 18 6.22 -12.25 -25.02
C ASN A 18 5.44 -13.06 -23.97
N GLY A 19 4.28 -12.53 -23.55
CA GLY A 19 3.42 -13.09 -22.52
C GLY A 19 2.49 -12.04 -21.93
N THR A 20 1.37 -11.80 -22.61
CA THR A 20 0.10 -11.19 -22.12
C THR A 20 0.20 -9.87 -21.35
N GLY A 21 0.04 -8.75 -22.08
CA GLY A 21 -0.17 -7.43 -21.47
C GLY A 21 -1.40 -7.38 -20.56
N CYS A 22 -1.42 -6.38 -19.68
CA CYS A 22 -2.54 -6.14 -18.79
C CYS A 22 -3.86 -5.99 -19.54
N HIS A 23 -4.91 -6.56 -18.96
CA HIS A 23 -6.28 -6.46 -19.43
C HIS A 23 -7.21 -6.23 -18.24
N PRO A 24 -8.46 -5.79 -18.47
CA PRO A 24 -9.48 -5.84 -17.42
C PRO A 24 -9.61 -7.27 -16.87
N CYS A 25 -9.77 -7.38 -15.55
CA CYS A 25 -10.03 -8.67 -14.90
C CYS A 25 -11.34 -9.27 -15.41
N ARG A 26 -11.31 -10.53 -15.83
CA ARG A 26 -12.45 -11.25 -16.42
C ARG A 26 -13.09 -12.22 -15.45
N ASN A 27 -12.28 -12.82 -14.57
CA ASN A 27 -12.78 -13.77 -13.60
C ASN A 27 -13.51 -12.99 -12.48
N PRO A 28 -14.60 -13.53 -11.93
CA PRO A 28 -15.33 -12.88 -10.86
C PRO A 28 -14.48 -12.87 -9.59
N PHE A 29 -14.48 -11.74 -8.89
CA PHE A 29 -13.91 -11.62 -7.55
C PHE A 29 -14.85 -12.26 -6.54
N THR A 30 -14.30 -12.86 -5.49
CA THR A 30 -15.07 -13.14 -4.28
C THR A 30 -15.45 -11.81 -3.59
N ASP A 31 -16.46 -11.84 -2.72
CA ASP A 31 -16.83 -10.65 -1.94
C ASP A 31 -15.67 -10.15 -1.05
N GLU A 32 -14.88 -11.09 -0.52
CA GLU A 32 -13.69 -10.80 0.28
C GLU A 32 -12.60 -10.14 -0.58
N ASP A 33 -12.26 -10.73 -1.73
CA ASP A 33 -11.27 -10.20 -2.65
C ASP A 33 -11.62 -8.78 -3.12
N LYS A 34 -12.90 -8.56 -3.42
CA LYS A 34 -13.41 -7.25 -3.81
C LYS A 34 -13.25 -6.23 -2.67
N SER A 35 -13.60 -6.62 -1.44
CA SER A 35 -13.46 -5.75 -0.27
C SER A 35 -11.99 -5.41 0.01
N ASN A 36 -11.12 -6.41 -0.02
CA ASN A 36 -9.68 -6.27 0.19
C ASN A 36 -9.03 -5.41 -0.89
N TRP A 37 -9.41 -5.58 -2.16
CA TRP A 37 -8.92 -4.74 -3.25
C TRP A 37 -9.29 -3.27 -3.06
N ILE A 38 -10.55 -2.97 -2.75
CA ILE A 38 -10.99 -1.58 -2.50
C ILE A 38 -10.21 -0.99 -1.32
N ALA A 39 -10.11 -1.74 -0.21
CA ALA A 39 -9.36 -1.30 0.96
C ALA A 39 -7.88 -1.06 0.65
N TYR A 40 -7.29 -1.88 -0.21
CA TYR A 40 -5.91 -1.72 -0.63
C TYR A 40 -5.68 -0.42 -1.42
N ILE A 41 -6.53 -0.15 -2.41
CA ILE A 41 -6.49 1.11 -3.18
C ILE A 41 -6.70 2.32 -2.27
N ASP A 42 -7.64 2.25 -1.33
CA ASP A 42 -7.89 3.32 -0.35
C ASP A 42 -6.67 3.59 0.56
N ILE A 43 -5.88 2.56 0.87
CA ILE A 43 -4.63 2.71 1.64
C ILE A 43 -3.56 3.38 0.78
N ILE A 44 -3.40 2.98 -0.48
CA ILE A 44 -2.46 3.62 -1.42
C ILE A 44 -2.78 5.11 -1.55
N GLU A 45 -4.05 5.45 -1.82
CA GLU A 45 -4.48 6.82 -2.02
C GLU A 45 -4.26 7.68 -0.75
N ARG A 46 -4.60 7.17 0.43
CA ARG A 46 -4.39 7.90 1.70
C ARG A 46 -2.92 8.10 2.06
N ASN A 47 -2.06 7.17 1.65
CA ASN A 47 -0.63 7.24 1.95
C ASN A 47 0.15 8.13 0.98
N TRP A 48 -0.50 8.70 -0.04
CA TRP A 48 0.10 9.57 -1.06
C TRP A 48 0.15 11.03 -0.59
N GLU A 49 1.34 11.64 -0.49
CA GLU A 49 1.47 13.08 -0.22
C GLU A 49 1.17 13.88 -1.49
N ALA A 50 0.29 14.88 -1.38
CA ALA A 50 -0.63 15.36 -2.42
C ALA A 50 -0.04 16.08 -3.66
N ASP A 51 1.26 16.04 -3.91
CA ASP A 51 1.89 17.03 -4.82
C ASP A 51 2.31 16.50 -6.21
N LEU A 52 2.10 15.22 -6.53
CA LEU A 52 2.40 14.69 -7.87
C LEU A 52 1.32 13.68 -8.31
N GLU A 53 0.85 13.82 -9.56
CA GLU A 53 -0.10 12.92 -10.24
C GLU A 53 0.31 11.45 -10.09
N PRO A 54 -0.46 10.66 -9.32
CA PRO A 54 -1.25 9.60 -9.93
C PRO A 54 -2.53 9.25 -9.12
N PHE A 55 -3.13 10.21 -8.41
CA PHE A 55 -4.44 9.97 -7.75
C PHE A 55 -5.47 9.41 -8.76
N ALA A 56 -5.52 9.98 -9.97
CA ALA A 56 -6.42 9.52 -11.03
C ALA A 56 -6.12 8.10 -11.53
N TYR A 57 -4.88 7.60 -11.40
CA TYR A 57 -4.55 6.24 -11.80
C TYR A 57 -5.12 5.22 -10.81
N TYR A 58 -4.75 5.34 -9.54
CA TYR A 58 -5.21 4.41 -8.50
C TYR A 58 -6.72 4.50 -8.28
N SER A 59 -7.31 5.70 -8.38
CA SER A 59 -8.76 5.88 -8.28
C SER A 59 -9.53 5.12 -9.37
N ARG A 60 -8.98 5.03 -10.59
CA ARG A 60 -9.57 4.20 -11.65
C ARG A 60 -9.46 2.71 -11.32
N LEU A 61 -8.35 2.26 -10.76
CA LEU A 61 -8.14 0.85 -10.39
C LEU A 61 -9.16 0.33 -9.36
N ARG A 62 -9.70 1.21 -8.51
CA ARG A 62 -10.80 0.86 -7.59
C ARG A 62 -12.02 0.26 -8.31
N THR A 63 -12.34 0.77 -9.50
CA THR A 63 -13.53 0.37 -10.28
C THR A 63 -13.19 -0.47 -11.51
N HIS A 64 -11.97 -0.33 -12.02
CA HIS A 64 -11.48 -1.01 -13.22
C HIS A 64 -10.15 -1.71 -12.89
N PRO A 65 -10.19 -2.82 -12.11
CA PRO A 65 -8.98 -3.56 -11.76
C PRO A 65 -8.32 -4.13 -13.03
N SER A 66 -6.99 -4.12 -13.02
CA SER A 66 -6.19 -4.68 -14.10
C SER A 66 -5.61 -6.02 -13.68
N CYS A 67 -5.66 -6.97 -14.61
CA CYS A 67 -5.17 -8.31 -14.44
C CYS A 67 -4.27 -8.72 -15.61
N CYS A 68 -3.51 -9.78 -15.38
CA CYS A 68 -2.72 -10.46 -16.38
C CYS A 68 -3.09 -11.95 -16.38
N THR A 69 -3.06 -12.56 -17.57
CA THR A 69 -3.31 -13.99 -17.70
C THR A 69 -2.01 -14.74 -17.46
N ALA A 70 -2.02 -15.61 -16.46
CA ALA A 70 -0.88 -16.43 -16.15
C ALA A 70 -0.74 -17.58 -17.18
N ILE A 71 0.41 -17.68 -17.87
CA ILE A 71 0.73 -18.83 -18.73
C ILE A 71 0.93 -20.11 -17.90
N LYS A 72 0.89 -21.28 -18.55
CA LYS A 72 1.08 -22.56 -17.84
C LYS A 72 2.43 -22.57 -17.10
N GLY A 73 2.41 -22.80 -15.78
CA GLY A 73 3.58 -22.79 -14.91
C GLY A 73 3.96 -21.44 -14.31
N SER A 74 3.19 -20.38 -14.58
CA SER A 74 3.32 -19.09 -13.90
C SER A 74 2.58 -19.06 -12.55
N SER A 75 2.95 -18.09 -11.73
CA SER A 75 2.35 -17.81 -10.42
C SER A 75 1.95 -16.35 -10.31
N CYS A 76 0.88 -16.08 -9.57
CA CYS A 76 0.61 -14.73 -9.09
C CYS A 76 1.59 -14.39 -7.98
N ARG A 77 2.00 -13.12 -7.92
CA ARG A 77 2.98 -12.63 -6.95
C ARG A 77 2.45 -11.38 -6.26
N LEU A 78 2.70 -11.32 -4.95
CA LEU A 78 2.52 -10.17 -4.08
C LEU A 78 3.85 -9.90 -3.37
N ARG A 79 4.39 -8.69 -3.47
CA ARG A 79 5.66 -8.32 -2.83
C ARG A 79 5.56 -6.99 -2.10
N LEU A 80 5.89 -6.95 -0.81
CA LEU A 80 5.97 -5.67 -0.08
C LEU A 80 7.18 -4.87 -0.59
N ILE A 81 6.90 -3.66 -1.07
CA ILE A 81 7.89 -2.65 -1.47
C ILE A 81 7.96 -1.59 -0.38
N LYS A 82 9.18 -1.27 0.04
CA LYS A 82 9.50 -0.15 0.93
C LYS A 82 10.30 0.87 0.14
N GLU A 83 9.66 1.96 -0.26
CA GLU A 83 10.23 3.02 -1.08
C GLU A 83 10.50 4.27 -0.22
N PRO A 84 11.74 4.50 0.25
CA PRO A 84 12.01 5.62 1.15
C PRO A 84 11.88 6.99 0.46
N GLN A 85 12.04 7.07 -0.86
CA GLN A 85 12.17 8.34 -1.57
C GLN A 85 10.86 8.84 -2.19
N ARG A 86 9.91 7.94 -2.49
CA ARG A 86 8.66 8.27 -3.21
C ARG A 86 7.45 7.68 -2.53
N ASP A 87 6.31 8.33 -2.70
CA ASP A 87 5.05 7.80 -2.19
C ASP A 87 4.38 6.82 -3.17
N PRO A 88 3.59 5.87 -2.64
CA PRO A 88 3.48 5.54 -1.22
C PRO A 88 4.77 4.89 -0.69
N LYS A 89 5.23 5.29 0.51
CA LYS A 89 6.45 4.73 1.11
C LYS A 89 6.43 3.22 1.30
N ASN A 90 5.23 2.66 1.52
CA ASN A 90 5.02 1.22 1.58
C ASN A 90 3.81 0.85 0.73
N PHE A 91 3.97 -0.13 -0.14
CA PHE A 91 2.88 -0.72 -0.92
C PHE A 91 3.24 -2.13 -1.35
N TYR A 92 2.25 -2.92 -1.75
CA TYR A 92 2.52 -4.20 -2.39
C TYR A 92 2.61 -4.08 -3.91
N ASP A 93 3.62 -4.68 -4.51
CA ASP A 93 3.69 -4.90 -5.96
C ASP A 93 2.98 -6.22 -6.30
N LEU A 94 1.92 -6.13 -7.11
CA LEU A 94 1.12 -7.27 -7.57
C LEU A 94 1.45 -7.53 -9.03
N THR A 95 1.87 -8.76 -9.38
CA THR A 95 2.33 -9.09 -10.74
C THR A 95 2.08 -10.56 -11.12
N CYS A 96 1.99 -10.85 -12.42
CA CYS A 96 2.16 -12.20 -12.96
C CYS A 96 3.63 -12.51 -13.17
N VAL A 97 4.09 -13.68 -12.69
CA VAL A 97 5.48 -14.10 -12.88
C VAL A 97 5.57 -15.18 -13.94
N ASP A 98 6.27 -14.87 -15.04
CA ASP A 98 6.67 -15.86 -16.03
C ASP A 98 7.80 -16.75 -15.46
N PRO A 99 7.61 -18.09 -15.40
CA PRO A 99 8.60 -19.02 -14.87
C PRO A 99 9.94 -18.99 -15.63
N GLN A 100 9.97 -18.48 -16.87
CA GLN A 100 11.21 -18.34 -17.63
C GLN A 100 12.03 -17.11 -17.23
N ARG A 101 11.42 -16.13 -16.55
CA ARG A 101 12.06 -14.84 -16.21
C ARG A 101 12.50 -14.75 -14.77
N LEU A 102 11.75 -15.37 -13.87
CA LEU A 102 12.15 -15.55 -12.49
C LEU A 102 12.07 -17.05 -12.17
N PRO A 103 13.19 -17.68 -11.79
CA PRO A 103 13.14 -19.07 -11.37
C PRO A 103 12.26 -19.22 -10.11
N PRO A 104 11.53 -20.34 -9.96
CA PRO A 104 10.66 -20.61 -8.81
C PRO A 104 11.35 -20.50 -7.44
N LEU A 105 12.69 -20.61 -7.40
CA LEU A 105 13.54 -20.35 -6.22
C LEU A 105 13.31 -19.00 -5.54
N LEU A 106 12.79 -17.99 -6.26
CA LEU A 106 12.51 -16.68 -5.68
C LEU A 106 11.25 -16.67 -4.80
N CYS A 107 10.27 -17.55 -5.05
CA CYS A 107 9.02 -17.59 -4.29
C CYS A 107 9.17 -18.22 -2.90
N ASP A 108 10.12 -19.14 -2.71
CA ASP A 108 10.20 -19.95 -1.48
C ASP A 108 10.99 -19.28 -0.33
N ASN A 109 11.67 -18.15 -0.56
CA ASN A 109 12.72 -17.67 0.36
C ASN A 109 12.68 -16.18 0.75
N ALA A 110 11.60 -15.44 0.48
CA ALA A 110 11.53 -14.02 0.80
C ALA A 110 10.39 -13.69 1.78
N ALA A 111 10.75 -13.18 2.97
CA ALA A 111 9.82 -12.82 4.05
C ALA A 111 8.77 -11.73 3.69
N ASN A 112 8.94 -11.07 2.53
CA ASN A 112 8.09 -9.98 2.04
C ASN A 112 7.43 -10.36 0.71
N LEU A 113 7.31 -11.65 0.41
CA LEU A 113 6.87 -12.16 -0.87
C LEU A 113 5.88 -13.31 -0.64
N ARG A 114 4.78 -13.28 -1.39
CA ARG A 114 3.83 -14.38 -1.47
C ARG A 114 3.61 -14.73 -2.93
N CYS A 115 3.68 -16.01 -3.22
CA CYS A 115 3.33 -16.57 -4.53
C CYS A 115 2.19 -17.55 -4.39
N CYS A 116 1.30 -17.60 -5.38
CA CYS A 116 0.13 -18.45 -5.36
C CYS A 116 -0.35 -18.75 -6.79
N THR A 117 -1.21 -19.76 -6.93
CA THR A 117 -1.60 -20.33 -8.22
C THR A 117 -3.11 -20.39 -8.44
N GLU A 118 -3.87 -19.56 -7.72
CA GLU A 118 -5.32 -19.42 -7.84
C GLU A 118 -5.68 -18.05 -8.44
N ASP A 119 -6.92 -17.90 -8.91
CA ASP A 119 -7.38 -16.61 -9.44
C ASP A 119 -7.35 -15.53 -8.36
N HIS A 120 -6.82 -14.37 -8.72
CA HIS A 120 -6.69 -13.17 -7.88
C HIS A 120 -6.03 -13.38 -6.53
N CYS A 121 -5.38 -14.52 -6.33
CA CYS A 121 -4.85 -14.92 -5.03
C CYS A 121 -3.78 -13.96 -4.50
N ASN A 122 -3.19 -13.12 -5.36
CA ASN A 122 -2.24 -12.09 -4.97
C ASN A 122 -2.89 -10.79 -4.48
N ILE A 123 -4.21 -10.72 -4.30
CA ILE A 123 -4.83 -9.63 -3.52
C ILE A 123 -4.31 -9.70 -2.08
N PRO A 124 -3.92 -8.57 -1.46
CA PRO A 124 -3.45 -8.59 -0.08
C PRO A 124 -4.59 -8.95 0.87
N SER A 125 -4.33 -9.86 1.79
CA SER A 125 -5.24 -10.18 2.89
C SER A 125 -5.38 -9.00 3.86
N MET A 126 -6.42 -9.01 4.70
CA MET A 126 -6.60 -7.98 5.72
C MET A 126 -5.38 -7.83 6.65
N ALA A 127 -4.75 -8.95 7.04
CA ALA A 127 -3.54 -8.92 7.87
C ALA A 127 -2.35 -8.27 7.12
N GLU A 128 -2.21 -8.52 5.82
CA GLU A 128 -1.19 -7.87 4.99
C GLU A 128 -1.47 -6.38 4.80
N LEU A 129 -2.75 -5.97 4.69
CA LEU A 129 -3.16 -4.57 4.59
C LEU A 129 -2.91 -3.78 5.87
N ASP A 130 -3.07 -4.41 7.03
CA ASP A 130 -2.78 -3.78 8.32
C ASP A 130 -1.31 -3.32 8.42
N LEU A 131 -0.38 -4.00 7.73
CA LEU A 131 1.04 -3.60 7.65
C LEU A 131 1.28 -2.33 6.84
N LEU A 132 0.34 -1.95 5.96
CA LEU A 132 0.45 -0.75 5.12
C LEU A 132 -0.21 0.48 5.71
N ARG A 133 -1.11 0.29 6.67
CA ARG A 133 -1.75 1.41 7.35
C ARG A 133 -0.67 2.18 8.09
N LYS A 134 -0.44 3.44 7.70
CA LYS A 134 0.40 4.34 8.50
C LYS A 134 -0.18 4.32 9.92
N GLU A 135 0.63 3.96 10.91
CA GLU A 135 0.29 4.33 12.29
C GLU A 135 -0.03 5.83 12.26
N PRO A 136 -1.14 6.28 12.87
CA PRO A 136 -1.50 7.69 12.83
C PRO A 136 -0.30 8.49 13.30
N SER A 137 0.30 9.25 12.38
CA SER A 137 1.46 10.09 12.67
C SER A 137 1.09 10.90 13.90
N SER A 138 1.86 10.69 14.96
CA SER A 138 1.60 11.03 16.34
C SER A 138 1.01 12.44 16.55
N ASN A 139 -0.30 12.60 16.37
CA ASN A 139 -1.06 13.70 17.00
C ASN A 139 -0.92 13.62 18.52
N PHE A 140 -0.59 12.44 19.06
CA PHE A 140 -0.27 12.24 20.46
C PHE A 140 0.93 13.10 20.90
N GLN A 141 2.00 13.19 20.12
CA GLN A 141 3.14 14.06 20.44
C GLN A 141 2.73 15.54 20.47
N LEU A 142 1.91 15.97 19.52
CA LEU A 142 1.37 17.34 19.46
C LEU A 142 0.46 17.65 20.65
N ILE A 143 -0.41 16.71 21.03
CA ILE A 143 -1.26 16.79 22.23
C ILE A 143 -0.40 16.88 23.50
N VAL A 144 0.63 16.04 23.64
CA VAL A 144 1.55 16.05 24.79
C VAL A 144 2.30 17.38 24.88
N ILE A 145 2.76 17.94 23.76
CA ILE A 145 3.41 19.26 23.72
C ILE A 145 2.45 20.36 24.18
N PHE A 146 1.20 20.36 23.72
CA PHE A 146 0.20 21.35 24.15
C PHE A 146 -0.14 21.23 25.64
N VAL A 147 -0.27 20.00 26.15
CA VAL A 147 -0.53 19.75 27.58
C VAL A 147 0.65 20.24 28.43
N LEU A 148 1.89 19.96 28.02
CA LEU A 148 3.09 20.44 28.72
C LEU A 148 3.18 21.98 28.71
N ALA A 149 2.91 22.62 27.57
CA ALA A 149 2.90 24.07 27.46
C ALA A 149 1.86 24.73 28.38
N ALA A 150 0.64 24.17 28.46
CA ALA A 150 -0.41 24.65 29.35
C ALA A 150 -0.01 24.51 30.83
N PHE A 151 0.61 23.39 31.21
CA PHE A 151 1.13 23.18 32.57
C PHE A 151 2.23 24.18 32.93
N CYS A 152 3.17 24.45 32.01
CA CYS A 152 4.22 25.45 32.22
C CYS A 152 3.64 26.86 32.45
N LEU A 153 2.64 27.26 31.67
CA LEU A 153 1.98 28.57 31.84
C LEU A 153 1.25 28.68 33.19
N LEU A 154 0.55 27.62 33.60
CA LEU A 154 -0.10 27.55 34.92
C LEU A 154 0.91 27.68 36.07
N LEU A 155 2.03 26.94 36.00
CA LEU A 155 3.08 27.00 37.00
C LEU A 155 3.72 28.40 37.09
N CYS A 156 4.02 29.02 35.94
CA CYS A 156 4.53 30.38 35.89
C CYS A 156 3.55 31.41 36.48
N GLY A 157 2.25 31.24 36.23
CA GLY A 157 1.20 32.09 36.81
C GLY A 157 1.13 31.97 38.34
N ILE A 158 1.14 30.75 38.86
CA ILE A 158 1.12 30.48 40.31
C ILE A 158 2.37 31.05 40.99
N LEU A 159 3.55 30.80 40.42
CA LEU A 159 4.82 31.34 40.93
C LEU A 159 4.83 32.87 40.97
N SER A 160 4.35 33.51 39.91
CA SER A 160 4.26 34.98 39.83
C SER A 160 3.33 35.56 40.90
N VAL A 161 2.16 34.94 41.12
CA VAL A 161 1.21 35.34 42.17
C VAL A 161 1.79 35.12 43.56
N CYS A 162 2.47 33.99 43.80
CA CYS A 162 3.15 33.73 45.07
C CYS A 162 4.26 34.76 45.34
N CYS A 163 5.12 35.06 44.37
CA CYS A 163 6.17 36.08 44.51
C CYS A 163 5.61 37.49 44.77
N LEU A 164 4.44 37.83 44.20
CA LEU A 164 3.76 39.10 44.47
C LEU A 164 3.14 39.18 45.87
N ARG A 165 2.74 38.05 46.46
CA ARG A 165 2.17 38.00 47.82
C ARG A 165 3.19 37.88 48.94
N LEU A 166 4.41 37.46 48.62
CA LEU A 166 5.54 37.35 49.56
C LEU A 166 6.39 38.63 49.65
N ARG A 167 6.08 39.66 48.86
CA ARG A 167 6.78 40.95 48.80
C ARG A 167 5.92 42.05 49.42
#